data_AF-A0A851NXE8-F1
#
_entry.id   AF-A0A851NXE8-F1
#
_cell.length_a   1.000
_cell.length_b   1.000
_cell.length_c   1.000
_cell.angle_alpha   90.00
_cell.angle_beta   90.00
_cell.angle_gamma   90.00
#
_symmetry.space_group_name_H-M   'P 1'
#
loop_
_entity.id
_entity.type
_entity.pdbx_description
1 polymer ?
#
loop_
_entity_poly.entity_id
_entity_poly.type
_entity_poly.pdbx_seq_one_letter_code
_entity_poly.pdbx_strand_id
1 'polypeptide(L)'
;MGTAAPKKATIALDATKALDPRWLKPDSIETERILSVLDEAVAKLELSCLIPCIVDSLDRFADLLGPEITNNLIEYQKLSNRMEQLLASPGEDTVKAEEQRGSLHLLEEHLRCAVRNILRLLLASPLLCQALKREVQSRAPAAEAFIKAFGEFRNFMLERLLTGPTEEEETVQLMEDVSLRIKKNTATITALQAELAAAIRARDEAIQNKDNLIKGLKTSTQDLDEDSKTTILQVKQEGEKQQEEELRASQARCARLQQDIQQLEAELKKLVLEHRASELALRKRKCRVETEILNWVQTYDADMAEKQAEYEEVHAAYTKEKAELSLLMEKHALLLQEYSQIMEERRRNEEKKKQALEELATMARAATRIQAFWRGYVIRSTFKPKKKKKGKGKRKKGK
;
A
#
# COMPACT_ATOMS: atom_id res chain seq x y z
N MET A 1 9.81 -47.99 11.44
CA MET A 1 9.56 -49.42 11.15
C MET A 1 10.85 -50.06 10.70
N GLY A 2 11.21 -51.23 11.24
CA GLY A 2 12.50 -51.86 10.95
C GLY A 2 12.50 -52.65 9.64
N THR A 3 13.45 -52.38 8.76
CA THR A 3 13.70 -53.17 7.54
C THR A 3 14.60 -54.37 7.87
N ALA A 4 14.01 -55.55 8.07
CA ALA A 4 14.77 -56.77 8.24
C ALA A 4 15.53 -57.12 6.95
N ALA A 5 16.86 -57.23 7.03
CA ALA A 5 17.66 -57.66 5.89
C ALA A 5 17.38 -59.14 5.56
N PRO A 6 17.16 -59.50 4.28
CA PRO A 6 16.98 -60.90 3.91
C PRO A 6 18.29 -61.66 4.15
N LYS A 7 18.19 -62.82 4.83
CA LYS A 7 19.33 -63.73 4.99
C LYS A 7 19.82 -64.14 3.59
N LYS A 8 21.12 -63.92 3.30
CA LYS A 8 21.73 -64.40 2.06
C LYS A 8 21.50 -65.90 1.92
N ALA A 9 21.11 -66.34 0.71
CA ALA A 9 20.88 -67.74 0.39
C ALA A 9 22.21 -68.49 0.20
N THR A 10 22.92 -68.78 1.30
CA THR A 10 24.16 -69.58 1.28
C THR A 10 23.95 -71.00 0.72
N ILE A 11 22.70 -71.48 0.70
CA ILE A 11 22.27 -72.82 0.28
C ILE A 11 22.45 -73.05 -1.23
N ALA A 12 22.48 -72.00 -2.05
CA ALA A 12 22.44 -72.15 -3.51
C ALA A 12 23.73 -72.71 -4.14
N LEU A 13 24.90 -72.55 -3.48
CA LEU A 13 26.19 -72.85 -4.10
C LEU A 13 26.55 -74.36 -4.08
N ASP A 14 26.08 -75.09 -3.07
CA ASP A 14 26.34 -76.53 -2.97
C ASP A 14 25.39 -77.35 -3.86
N ALA A 15 24.13 -76.91 -4.02
CA ALA A 15 23.18 -77.51 -4.96
C ALA A 15 23.72 -77.51 -6.40
N THR A 16 24.34 -76.43 -6.85
CA THR A 16 24.95 -76.35 -8.20
C THR A 16 26.19 -77.21 -8.39
N LYS A 17 26.76 -77.80 -7.33
CA LYS A 17 27.87 -78.77 -7.42
C LYS A 17 27.41 -80.23 -7.42
N ALA A 18 26.17 -80.51 -7.03
CA ALA A 18 25.59 -81.84 -7.04
C ALA A 18 25.04 -82.26 -8.43
N LEU A 19 24.99 -81.33 -9.39
CA LEU A 19 24.28 -81.47 -10.66
C LEU A 19 25.19 -81.62 -11.90
N ASP A 20 26.42 -82.13 -11.73
CA ASP A 20 27.25 -82.59 -12.84
C ASP A 20 27.42 -84.12 -12.76
N PRO A 21 26.61 -84.92 -13.51
CA PRO A 21 26.63 -86.38 -13.42
C PRO A 21 28.01 -86.99 -13.75
N ARG A 22 28.90 -86.25 -14.42
CA ARG A 22 30.24 -86.70 -14.83
C ARG A 22 31.16 -87.05 -13.66
N TRP A 23 30.78 -86.69 -12.44
CA TRP A 23 31.53 -86.94 -11.20
C TRP A 23 30.96 -88.10 -10.37
N LEU A 24 29.76 -88.57 -10.70
CA LEU A 24 29.15 -89.74 -10.06
C LEU A 24 29.71 -91.03 -10.68
N LYS A 25 29.83 -92.07 -9.84
CA LYS A 25 30.20 -93.41 -10.31
C LYS A 25 28.94 -94.20 -10.67
N PRO A 26 29.03 -95.13 -11.63
CA PRO A 26 27.94 -96.05 -11.92
C PRO A 26 27.73 -97.03 -10.76
N ASP A 27 26.78 -96.73 -9.87
CA ASP A 27 26.44 -97.59 -8.72
C ASP A 27 25.67 -98.88 -9.11
N SER A 28 25.34 -99.05 -10.41
CA SER A 28 24.73 -100.25 -10.98
C SER A 28 25.72 -101.01 -11.87
N ILE A 29 25.77 -102.33 -11.67
CA ILE A 29 26.55 -103.29 -12.46
C ILE A 29 26.09 -103.29 -13.93
N GLU A 30 24.82 -103.03 -14.19
CA GLU A 30 24.22 -102.90 -15.52
C GLU A 30 24.76 -101.64 -16.22
N THR A 31 24.83 -100.52 -15.51
CA THR A 31 25.44 -99.28 -16.02
C THR A 31 26.95 -99.47 -16.28
N GLU A 32 27.70 -100.10 -15.37
CA GLU A 32 29.11 -100.46 -15.62
C GLU A 32 29.30 -101.32 -16.87
N ARG A 33 28.44 -102.33 -17.08
CA ARG A 33 28.47 -103.18 -18.27
C ARG A 33 28.18 -102.41 -19.56
N ILE A 34 27.18 -101.53 -19.56
CA ILE A 34 26.83 -100.72 -20.74
C ILE A 34 27.98 -99.78 -21.09
N LEU A 35 28.56 -99.09 -20.10
CA LEU A 35 29.72 -98.22 -20.29
C LEU A 35 30.94 -98.99 -20.78
N SER A 36 31.23 -100.16 -20.20
CA SER A 36 32.33 -101.03 -20.63
C SER A 36 32.19 -101.49 -22.10
N VAL A 37 30.98 -101.81 -22.56
CA VAL A 37 30.71 -102.13 -23.97
C VAL A 37 30.92 -100.91 -24.87
N LEU A 38 30.54 -99.71 -24.44
CA LEU A 38 30.78 -98.47 -25.20
C LEU A 38 32.27 -98.11 -25.26
N ASP A 39 33.00 -98.27 -24.16
CA ASP A 39 34.44 -98.01 -24.08
C ASP A 39 35.25 -99.04 -24.89
N GLU A 40 34.83 -100.31 -24.88
CA GLU A 40 35.40 -101.35 -25.76
C GLU A 40 35.07 -101.09 -27.24
N ALA A 41 33.88 -100.56 -27.54
CA ALA A 41 33.50 -100.14 -28.89
C ALA A 41 34.35 -98.96 -29.39
N VAL A 42 34.60 -97.94 -28.55
CA VAL A 42 35.55 -96.86 -28.86
C VAL A 42 36.95 -97.43 -29.14
N ALA A 43 37.46 -98.30 -28.26
CA ALA A 43 38.80 -98.87 -28.43
C ALA A 43 38.94 -99.69 -29.73
N LYS A 44 37.92 -100.48 -30.09
CA LYS A 44 37.83 -101.23 -31.36
C LYS A 44 37.70 -100.32 -32.57
N LEU A 45 36.90 -99.27 -32.47
CA LEU A 45 36.71 -98.27 -33.52
C LEU A 45 38.03 -97.57 -33.83
N GLU A 46 38.69 -97.01 -32.81
CA GLU A 46 40.02 -96.40 -32.92
C GLU A 46 41.05 -97.30 -33.60
N LEU A 47 41.08 -98.60 -33.27
CA LEU A 47 41.99 -99.57 -33.89
C LEU A 47 41.60 -99.86 -35.34
N SER A 48 40.31 -100.01 -35.64
CA SER A 48 39.82 -100.28 -37.00
C SER A 48 40.14 -99.15 -37.96
N CYS A 49 40.09 -97.90 -37.49
CA CYS A 49 40.39 -96.70 -38.29
C CYS A 49 41.89 -96.52 -38.57
N LEU A 50 42.78 -97.29 -37.93
CA LEU A 50 44.21 -97.32 -38.25
C LEU A 50 44.57 -98.37 -39.31
N ILE A 51 43.71 -99.38 -39.54
CA ILE A 51 44.00 -100.50 -40.45
C ILE A 51 44.35 -100.02 -41.87
N PRO A 52 43.60 -99.11 -42.53
CA PRO A 52 43.97 -98.61 -43.86
C PRO A 52 45.35 -97.94 -43.87
N CYS A 53 45.64 -97.05 -42.93
CA CYS A 53 46.90 -96.32 -42.88
C CYS A 53 48.12 -97.22 -42.59
N ILE A 54 47.92 -98.31 -41.84
CA ILE A 54 48.93 -99.38 -41.64
C ILE A 54 49.17 -100.14 -42.96
N VAL A 55 48.11 -100.42 -43.72
CA VAL A 55 48.16 -101.13 -45.01
C VAL A 55 48.81 -100.28 -46.11
N ASP A 56 48.54 -98.98 -46.15
CA ASP A 56 49.15 -98.00 -47.06
C ASP A 56 50.68 -97.86 -46.87
N SER A 57 51.21 -98.34 -45.74
CA SER A 57 52.62 -98.22 -45.37
C SER A 57 53.20 -99.49 -44.73
N LEU A 58 52.68 -100.65 -45.14
CA LEU A 58 52.92 -101.95 -44.53
C LEU A 58 54.41 -102.31 -44.37
N ASP A 59 55.26 -101.93 -45.32
CA ASP A 59 56.71 -102.15 -45.28
C ASP A 59 57.39 -101.55 -44.04
N ARG A 60 56.80 -100.51 -43.43
CA ARG A 60 57.29 -99.89 -42.19
C ARG A 60 56.86 -100.61 -40.92
N PHE A 61 55.82 -101.44 -41.01
CA PHE A 61 55.17 -102.08 -39.87
C PHE A 61 55.30 -103.61 -39.86
N ALA A 62 55.73 -104.24 -40.95
CA ALA A 62 55.86 -105.70 -41.05
C ALA A 62 56.70 -106.32 -39.91
N ASP A 63 57.85 -105.73 -39.57
CA ASP A 63 58.71 -106.18 -38.47
C ASP A 63 58.06 -106.03 -37.08
N LEU A 64 57.19 -105.03 -36.91
CA LEU A 64 56.50 -104.74 -35.65
C LEU A 64 55.24 -105.61 -35.48
N LEU A 65 54.55 -105.93 -36.59
CA LEU A 65 53.31 -106.69 -36.64
C LEU A 65 53.55 -108.21 -36.67
N GLY A 66 54.71 -108.65 -37.16
CA GLY A 66 55.04 -110.06 -37.36
C GLY A 66 54.29 -110.69 -38.55
N PRO A 67 54.69 -111.91 -38.97
CA PRO A 67 54.22 -112.50 -40.22
C PRO A 67 52.71 -112.82 -40.22
N GLU A 68 52.15 -113.20 -39.08
CA GLU A 68 50.73 -113.62 -38.99
C GLU A 68 49.77 -112.43 -39.18
N ILE A 69 50.04 -111.29 -38.54
CA ILE A 69 49.22 -110.07 -38.69
C ILE A 69 49.50 -109.42 -40.06
N THR A 70 50.75 -109.39 -40.51
CA THR A 70 51.13 -108.87 -41.84
C THR A 70 50.44 -109.65 -42.96
N ASN A 71 50.37 -110.98 -42.89
CA ASN A 71 49.63 -111.78 -43.87
C ASN A 71 48.13 -111.47 -43.87
N ASN A 72 47.51 -111.29 -42.70
CA ASN A 72 46.09 -110.90 -42.61
C ASN A 72 45.83 -109.50 -43.19
N LEU A 73 46.78 -108.56 -43.03
CA LEU A 73 46.72 -107.21 -43.62
C LEU A 73 46.92 -107.24 -45.15
N ILE A 74 47.78 -108.12 -45.67
CA ILE A 74 47.94 -108.36 -47.11
C ILE A 74 46.64 -108.92 -47.73
N GLU A 75 45.98 -109.88 -47.07
CA GLU A 75 44.67 -110.37 -47.54
C GLU A 75 43.58 -109.29 -47.44
N TYR A 76 43.56 -108.48 -46.37
CA TYR A 76 42.68 -107.31 -46.31
C TYR A 76 42.94 -106.32 -47.46
N GLN A 77 44.20 -106.04 -47.80
CA GLN A 77 44.56 -105.16 -48.92
C GLN A 77 44.09 -105.73 -50.26
N LYS A 78 44.26 -107.04 -50.50
CA LYS A 78 43.73 -107.72 -51.70
C LYS A 78 42.20 -107.65 -51.79
N LEU A 79 41.51 -107.71 -50.64
CA LEU A 79 40.05 -107.58 -50.58
C LEU A 79 39.59 -106.13 -50.78
N SER A 80 40.26 -105.14 -50.18
CA SER A 80 39.98 -103.70 -50.39
C SER A 80 40.18 -103.30 -51.84
N ASN A 81 41.34 -103.64 -52.42
CA ASN A 81 41.65 -103.33 -53.83
C ASN A 81 40.63 -103.96 -54.79
N ARG A 82 40.13 -105.17 -54.51
CA ARG A 82 39.04 -105.79 -55.28
C ARG A 82 37.71 -105.06 -55.09
N MET A 83 37.43 -104.55 -53.88
CA MET A 83 36.20 -103.82 -53.59
C MET A 83 36.20 -102.45 -54.28
N GLU A 84 37.32 -101.74 -54.25
CA GLU A 84 37.53 -100.49 -54.98
C GLU A 84 37.44 -100.70 -56.49
N GLN A 85 38.03 -101.77 -57.05
CA GLN A 85 37.89 -102.13 -58.46
C GLN A 85 36.42 -102.41 -58.85
N LEU A 86 35.66 -103.12 -58.01
CA LEU A 86 34.24 -103.39 -58.23
C LEU A 86 33.35 -102.16 -58.04
N LEU A 87 33.77 -101.16 -57.26
CA LEU A 87 33.07 -99.88 -57.09
C LEU A 87 33.42 -98.86 -58.19
N ALA A 88 34.62 -98.94 -58.77
CA ALA A 88 35.07 -98.09 -59.88
C ALA A 88 34.53 -98.55 -61.26
N SER A 89 34.01 -99.78 -61.37
CA SER A 89 33.45 -100.32 -62.60
C SER A 89 31.96 -99.97 -62.75
N PRO A 90 31.54 -99.13 -63.73
CA PRO A 90 30.13 -98.83 -63.95
C PRO A 90 29.38 -100.07 -64.49
N GLY A 91 28.37 -100.52 -63.74
CA GLY A 91 27.47 -101.60 -64.15
C GLY A 91 26.36 -101.08 -65.05
N GLU A 92 26.57 -101.09 -66.37
CA GLU A 92 25.59 -100.55 -67.35
C GLU A 92 24.38 -101.47 -67.63
N ASP A 93 24.40 -102.73 -67.17
CA ASP A 93 23.29 -103.69 -67.31
C ASP A 93 22.66 -104.05 -65.95
N THR A 94 21.33 -104.11 -65.89
CA THR A 94 20.58 -104.45 -64.67
C THR A 94 20.88 -105.85 -64.12
N VAL A 95 21.13 -106.84 -64.98
CA VAL A 95 21.50 -108.20 -64.55
C VAL A 95 22.89 -108.22 -63.90
N LYS A 96 23.85 -107.48 -64.49
CA LYS A 96 25.20 -107.35 -63.91
C LYS A 96 25.16 -106.62 -62.57
N ALA A 97 24.26 -105.66 -62.40
CA ALA A 97 24.11 -104.92 -61.15
C ALA A 97 23.70 -105.81 -59.96
N GLU A 98 22.88 -106.85 -60.16
CA GLU A 98 22.52 -107.80 -59.10
C GLU A 98 23.69 -108.74 -58.74
N GLU A 99 24.42 -109.26 -59.74
CA GLU A 99 25.63 -110.08 -59.51
C GLU A 99 26.76 -109.25 -58.85
N GLN A 100 26.95 -108.00 -59.27
CA GLN A 100 27.88 -107.05 -58.68
C GLN A 100 27.48 -106.73 -57.23
N ARG A 101 26.18 -106.57 -56.93
CA ARG A 101 25.68 -106.34 -55.57
C ARG A 101 25.84 -107.56 -54.66
N GLY A 102 25.58 -108.77 -55.16
CA GLY A 102 25.86 -110.02 -54.43
C GLY A 102 27.35 -110.21 -54.16
N SER A 103 28.18 -109.93 -55.16
CA SER A 103 29.65 -109.97 -55.03
C SER A 103 30.18 -108.94 -54.04
N LEU A 104 29.63 -107.72 -54.05
CA LEU A 104 29.96 -106.67 -53.08
C LEU A 104 29.53 -107.05 -51.65
N HIS A 105 28.37 -107.68 -51.45
CA HIS A 105 27.96 -108.16 -50.13
C HIS A 105 28.90 -109.24 -49.59
N LEU A 106 29.21 -110.26 -50.41
CA LEU A 106 30.15 -111.32 -50.03
C LEU A 106 31.55 -110.77 -49.75
N LEU A 107 32.00 -109.79 -50.53
CA LEU A 107 33.27 -109.11 -50.34
C LEU A 107 33.28 -108.23 -49.08
N GLU A 108 32.17 -107.55 -48.77
CA GLU A 108 32.00 -106.81 -47.51
C GLU A 108 32.02 -107.77 -46.31
N GLU A 109 31.38 -108.94 -46.39
CA GLU A 109 31.45 -109.96 -45.34
C GLU A 109 32.86 -110.52 -45.16
N HIS A 110 33.58 -110.79 -46.26
CA HIS A 110 34.99 -111.16 -46.19
C HIS A 110 35.87 -110.05 -45.61
N LEU A 111 35.65 -108.78 -45.97
CA LEU A 111 36.38 -107.63 -45.43
C LEU A 111 36.09 -107.43 -43.93
N ARG A 112 34.81 -107.53 -43.52
CA ARG A 112 34.38 -107.52 -42.11
C ARG A 112 35.03 -108.66 -41.33
N CYS A 113 35.15 -109.86 -41.90
CA CYS A 113 35.83 -111.00 -41.28
C CYS A 113 37.35 -110.80 -41.19
N ALA A 114 38.00 -110.27 -42.23
CA ALA A 114 39.42 -109.91 -42.21
C ALA A 114 39.71 -108.86 -41.12
N VAL A 115 38.95 -107.75 -41.09
CA VAL A 115 39.04 -106.72 -40.04
C VAL A 115 38.80 -107.31 -38.65
N ARG A 116 37.79 -108.18 -38.46
CA ARG A 116 37.57 -108.86 -37.17
C ARG A 116 38.74 -109.74 -36.75
N ASN A 117 39.40 -110.43 -37.68
CA ASN A 117 40.57 -111.27 -37.38
C ASN A 117 41.81 -110.43 -37.09
N ILE A 118 42.07 -109.37 -37.86
CA ILE A 118 43.11 -108.37 -37.58
C ILE A 118 42.90 -107.76 -36.19
N LEU A 119 41.70 -107.29 -35.87
CA LEU A 119 41.38 -106.72 -34.57
C LEU A 119 41.55 -107.73 -33.42
N ARG A 120 41.18 -109.01 -33.61
CA ARG A 120 41.42 -110.08 -32.62
C ARG A 120 42.92 -110.26 -32.34
N LEU A 121 43.74 -110.36 -33.39
CA LEU A 121 45.19 -110.55 -33.26
C LEU A 121 45.87 -109.31 -32.65
N LEU A 122 45.45 -108.10 -33.03
CA LEU A 122 45.93 -106.85 -32.43
C LEU A 122 45.55 -106.76 -30.95
N LEU A 123 44.29 -107.00 -30.59
CA LEU A 123 43.80 -106.94 -29.21
C LEU A 123 44.41 -108.02 -28.30
N ALA A 124 44.85 -109.15 -28.86
CA ALA A 124 45.64 -110.15 -28.15
C ALA A 124 47.03 -109.65 -27.72
N SER A 125 47.53 -108.54 -28.31
CA SER A 125 48.77 -107.88 -27.91
C SER A 125 48.53 -106.39 -27.59
N PRO A 126 48.14 -106.06 -26.34
CA PRO A 126 47.88 -104.67 -25.93
C PRO A 126 49.08 -103.72 -26.11
N LEU A 127 50.31 -104.24 -26.01
CA LEU A 127 51.54 -103.46 -26.25
C LEU A 127 51.69 -103.07 -27.72
N LEU A 128 51.37 -103.98 -28.65
CA LEU A 128 51.36 -103.69 -30.10
C LEU A 128 50.29 -102.65 -30.44
N CYS A 129 49.09 -102.77 -29.85
CA CYS A 129 48.04 -101.74 -29.98
C CYS A 129 48.50 -100.35 -29.55
N GLN A 130 49.27 -100.26 -28.45
CA GLN A 130 49.82 -98.98 -27.98
C GLN A 130 50.97 -98.44 -28.86
N ALA A 131 51.78 -99.31 -29.45
CA ALA A 131 52.83 -98.90 -30.39
C ALA A 131 52.20 -98.30 -31.67
N LEU A 132 51.26 -99.03 -32.29
CA LEU A 132 50.58 -98.58 -33.51
C LEU A 132 49.82 -97.26 -33.31
N LYS A 133 49.18 -97.06 -32.15
CA LYS A 133 48.52 -95.79 -31.78
C LYS A 133 49.47 -94.59 -31.57
N ARG A 134 50.79 -94.81 -31.47
CA ARG A 134 51.81 -93.74 -31.34
C ARG A 134 52.51 -93.43 -32.67
N GLU A 135 52.77 -94.47 -33.47
CA GLU A 135 53.38 -94.35 -34.80
C GLU A 135 52.39 -93.80 -35.84
N VAL A 136 51.16 -94.30 -35.86
CA VAL A 136 50.16 -93.93 -36.89
C VAL A 136 49.35 -92.73 -36.41
N GLN A 137 49.92 -91.53 -36.59
CA GLN A 137 49.32 -90.25 -36.19
C GLN A 137 48.32 -89.68 -37.22
N SER A 138 48.31 -90.21 -38.44
CA SER A 138 47.34 -89.85 -39.49
C SER A 138 46.14 -90.79 -39.49
N ARG A 139 44.94 -90.24 -39.37
CA ARG A 139 43.65 -90.92 -39.58
C ARG A 139 42.83 -90.16 -40.63
N ALA A 140 41.91 -90.85 -41.30
CA ALA A 140 40.94 -90.17 -42.17
C ALA A 140 40.05 -89.21 -41.35
N PRO A 141 39.81 -87.96 -41.78
CA PRO A 141 39.11 -86.96 -40.97
C PRO A 141 37.64 -87.34 -40.66
N ALA A 142 36.99 -88.09 -41.56
CA ALA A 142 35.66 -88.64 -41.31
C ALA A 142 35.64 -89.72 -40.20
N ALA A 143 36.72 -90.51 -40.10
CA ALA A 143 36.85 -91.52 -39.05
C ALA A 143 37.11 -90.87 -37.68
N GLU A 144 37.97 -89.86 -37.61
CA GLU A 144 38.24 -89.11 -36.37
C GLU A 144 37.00 -88.36 -35.87
N ALA A 145 36.23 -87.75 -36.78
CA ALA A 145 34.96 -87.13 -36.45
C ALA A 145 33.94 -88.13 -35.88
N PHE A 146 33.89 -89.35 -36.43
CA PHE A 146 33.02 -90.42 -35.92
C PHE A 146 33.45 -90.96 -34.56
N ILE A 147 34.76 -91.16 -34.34
CA ILE A 147 35.32 -91.52 -33.02
C ILE A 147 34.96 -90.46 -31.97
N LYS A 148 35.13 -89.18 -32.29
CA LYS A 148 34.77 -88.07 -31.39
C LYS A 148 33.27 -88.05 -31.08
N ALA A 149 32.41 -88.16 -32.10
CA ALA A 149 30.96 -88.19 -31.92
C ALA A 149 30.50 -89.40 -31.08
N PHE A 150 31.15 -90.57 -31.23
CA PHE A 150 30.86 -91.74 -30.41
C PHE A 150 31.33 -91.58 -28.96
N GLY A 151 32.45 -90.89 -28.72
CA GLY A 151 32.89 -90.49 -27.38
C GLY A 151 31.95 -89.48 -26.71
N GLU A 152 31.41 -88.53 -27.47
CA GLU A 152 30.36 -87.60 -27.00
C GLU A 152 29.06 -88.34 -26.68
N PHE A 153 28.63 -89.29 -27.54
CA PHE A 153 27.50 -90.17 -27.27
C PHE A 153 27.72 -91.03 -26.01
N ARG A 154 28.92 -91.58 -25.80
CA ARG A 154 29.27 -92.34 -24.59
C ARG A 154 29.13 -91.50 -23.33
N ASN A 155 29.52 -90.22 -23.36
CA ASN A 155 29.38 -89.32 -22.22
C ASN A 155 27.93 -88.87 -21.99
N PHE A 156 27.15 -88.67 -23.05
CA PHE A 156 25.70 -88.47 -22.96
C PHE A 156 24.98 -89.71 -22.37
N MET A 157 25.39 -90.93 -22.76
CA MET A 157 24.89 -92.16 -22.17
C MET A 157 25.29 -92.31 -20.69
N LEU A 158 26.49 -91.89 -20.30
CA LEU A 158 26.89 -91.82 -18.89
C LEU A 158 25.96 -90.90 -18.10
N GLU A 159 25.74 -89.66 -18.58
CA GLU A 159 24.80 -88.71 -17.95
C GLU A 159 23.39 -89.31 -17.82
N ARG A 160 22.85 -89.87 -18.91
CA ARG A 160 21.52 -90.51 -18.94
C ARG A 160 21.37 -91.76 -18.08
N LEU A 161 22.45 -92.48 -17.78
CA LEU A 161 22.42 -93.68 -16.93
C LEU A 161 22.72 -93.37 -15.46
N LEU A 162 23.09 -92.13 -15.14
CA LEU A 162 23.33 -91.64 -13.78
C LEU A 162 22.21 -90.72 -13.28
N THR A 163 21.43 -90.09 -14.17
CA THR A 163 20.21 -89.36 -13.81
C THR A 163 19.04 -90.34 -13.59
N GLY A 164 18.50 -90.37 -12.37
CA GLY A 164 17.28 -91.11 -12.04
C GLY A 164 16.02 -90.44 -12.61
N PRO A 165 14.93 -91.20 -12.87
CA PRO A 165 13.68 -90.63 -13.40
C PRO A 165 13.06 -89.60 -12.44
N THR A 166 13.21 -89.81 -11.12
CA THR A 166 12.79 -88.83 -10.10
C THR A 166 13.62 -87.55 -10.14
N GLU A 167 14.91 -87.63 -10.50
CA GLU A 167 15.79 -86.47 -10.61
C GLU A 167 15.50 -85.67 -11.91
N GLU A 168 15.15 -86.36 -13.01
CA GLU A 168 14.64 -85.75 -14.23
C GLU A 168 13.29 -85.02 -13.95
N GLU A 169 12.37 -85.64 -13.20
CA GLU A 169 11.13 -84.98 -12.76
C GLU A 169 11.37 -83.79 -11.80
N GLU A 170 12.26 -83.93 -10.81
CA GLU A 170 12.58 -82.85 -9.84
C GLU A 170 13.26 -81.65 -10.52
N THR A 171 14.17 -81.88 -11.47
CA THR A 171 14.83 -80.79 -12.22
C THR A 171 13.87 -80.07 -13.16
N VAL A 172 12.92 -80.78 -13.79
CA VAL A 172 11.84 -80.16 -14.58
C VAL A 172 10.94 -79.31 -13.68
N GLN A 173 10.45 -79.86 -12.56
CA GLN A 173 9.61 -79.11 -11.60
C GLN A 173 10.33 -77.86 -11.07
N LEU A 174 11.61 -77.97 -10.73
CA LEU A 174 12.41 -76.84 -10.26
C LEU A 174 12.60 -75.77 -11.35
N MET A 175 12.78 -76.17 -12.62
CA MET A 175 12.87 -75.24 -13.74
C MET A 175 11.53 -74.54 -14.04
N GLU A 176 10.40 -75.24 -13.94
CA GLU A 176 9.07 -74.64 -14.04
C GLU A 176 8.81 -73.64 -12.91
N ASP A 177 9.12 -74.00 -11.67
CA ASP A 177 8.88 -73.15 -10.50
C ASP A 177 9.81 -71.91 -10.50
N VAL A 178 11.06 -72.05 -10.93
CA VAL A 178 11.96 -70.92 -11.24
C VAL A 178 11.38 -70.04 -12.34
N SER A 179 10.88 -70.63 -13.44
CA SER A 179 10.27 -69.89 -14.54
C SER A 179 9.00 -69.12 -14.12
N LEU A 180 8.20 -69.70 -13.22
CA LEU A 180 7.00 -69.10 -12.65
C LEU A 180 7.35 -67.95 -11.69
N ARG A 181 8.39 -68.11 -10.87
CA ARG A 181 8.97 -67.05 -10.03
C ARG A 181 9.53 -65.90 -10.89
N ILE A 182 10.23 -66.19 -11.99
CA ILE A 182 10.72 -65.19 -12.94
C ILE A 182 9.55 -64.42 -13.58
N LYS A 183 8.50 -65.11 -14.05
CA LYS A 183 7.29 -64.47 -14.62
C LYS A 183 6.60 -63.54 -13.60
N LYS A 184 6.47 -63.97 -12.34
CA LYS A 184 5.93 -63.12 -11.26
C LYS A 184 6.81 -61.91 -10.95
N ASN A 185 8.12 -62.10 -10.85
CA ASN A 185 9.08 -61.03 -10.54
C ASN A 185 9.21 -60.01 -11.68
N THR A 186 9.17 -60.45 -12.94
CA THR A 186 9.15 -59.54 -14.10
C THR A 186 7.87 -58.72 -14.13
N ALA A 187 6.70 -59.33 -13.88
CA ALA A 187 5.44 -58.60 -13.77
C ALA A 187 5.47 -57.53 -12.67
N THR A 188 5.93 -57.86 -11.44
CA THR A 188 6.02 -56.87 -10.36
C THR A 188 7.05 -55.77 -10.63
N ILE A 189 8.19 -56.09 -11.27
CA ILE A 189 9.15 -55.09 -11.73
C ILE A 189 8.50 -54.13 -12.73
N THR A 190 7.77 -54.63 -13.75
CA THR A 190 7.10 -53.78 -14.73
C THR A 190 6.00 -52.91 -14.11
N ALA A 191 5.26 -53.41 -13.12
CA ALA A 191 4.25 -52.64 -12.40
C ALA A 191 4.91 -51.49 -11.60
N LEU A 192 5.94 -51.79 -10.80
CA LEU A 192 6.68 -50.79 -10.02
C LEU A 192 7.39 -49.75 -10.91
N GLN A 193 7.88 -50.15 -12.09
CA GLN A 193 8.42 -49.22 -13.09
C GLN A 193 7.33 -48.29 -13.66
N ALA A 194 6.13 -48.80 -13.93
CA ALA A 194 5.00 -48.01 -14.41
C ALA A 194 4.49 -47.03 -13.33
N GLU A 195 4.39 -47.48 -12.06
CA GLU A 195 4.05 -46.64 -10.91
C GLU A 195 5.08 -45.52 -10.70
N LEU A 196 6.38 -45.84 -10.75
CA LEU A 196 7.46 -44.86 -10.66
C LEU A 196 7.39 -43.85 -11.80
N ALA A 197 7.16 -44.29 -13.04
CA ALA A 197 7.00 -43.42 -14.21
C ALA A 197 5.71 -42.57 -14.17
N ALA A 198 4.66 -43.01 -13.48
CA ALA A 198 3.48 -42.20 -13.20
C ALA A 198 3.76 -41.14 -12.11
N ALA A 199 4.40 -41.53 -11.01
CA ALA A 199 4.76 -40.64 -9.90
C ALA A 199 5.74 -39.53 -10.33
N ILE A 200 6.71 -39.85 -11.19
CA ILE A 200 7.63 -38.87 -11.78
C ILE A 200 6.86 -37.85 -12.63
N ARG A 201 5.98 -38.30 -13.54
CA ARG A 201 5.17 -37.38 -14.38
C ARG A 201 4.27 -36.48 -13.55
N ALA A 202 3.54 -37.03 -12.58
CA ALA A 202 2.67 -36.26 -11.69
C ALA A 202 3.46 -35.23 -10.85
N ARG A 203 4.68 -35.56 -10.42
CA ARG A 203 5.61 -34.61 -9.77
C ARG A 203 6.01 -33.50 -10.73
N ASP A 204 6.38 -33.83 -11.96
CA ASP A 204 6.92 -32.88 -12.93
C ASP A 204 5.85 -31.93 -13.48
N GLU A 205 4.62 -32.43 -13.69
CA GLU A 205 3.42 -31.61 -13.94
C GLU A 205 3.14 -30.66 -12.75
N ALA A 206 3.24 -31.14 -11.50
CA ALA A 206 3.05 -30.31 -10.31
C ALA A 206 4.16 -29.26 -10.12
N ILE A 207 5.40 -29.54 -10.58
CA ILE A 207 6.50 -28.56 -10.64
C ILE A 207 6.19 -27.52 -11.73
N GLN A 208 5.87 -27.94 -12.95
CA GLN A 208 5.56 -27.04 -14.06
C GLN A 208 4.40 -26.08 -13.74
N ASN A 209 3.35 -26.58 -13.09
CA ASN A 209 2.22 -25.76 -12.62
C ASN A 209 2.65 -24.72 -11.56
N LYS A 210 3.55 -25.09 -10.64
CA LYS A 210 4.12 -24.14 -9.66
C LYS A 210 5.06 -23.12 -10.32
N ASP A 211 5.88 -23.52 -11.27
CA ASP A 211 6.77 -22.61 -12.01
C ASP A 211 5.96 -21.60 -12.83
N ASN A 212 4.84 -22.02 -13.42
CA ASN A 212 3.94 -21.13 -14.14
C ASN A 212 3.25 -20.13 -13.19
N LEU A 213 2.80 -20.58 -12.00
CA LEU A 213 2.28 -19.69 -10.96
C LEU A 213 3.35 -18.70 -10.47
N ILE A 214 4.58 -19.16 -10.24
CA ILE A 214 5.72 -18.31 -9.83
C ILE A 214 6.05 -17.27 -10.90
N LYS A 215 5.95 -17.60 -12.19
CA LYS A 215 6.11 -16.63 -13.30
C LYS A 215 5.00 -15.58 -13.28
N GLY A 216 3.74 -15.99 -13.19
CA GLY A 216 2.60 -15.06 -13.18
C GLY A 216 2.57 -14.14 -11.94
N LEU A 217 2.96 -14.66 -10.77
CA LEU A 217 3.14 -13.84 -9.56
C LEU A 217 4.32 -12.87 -9.69
N LYS A 218 5.42 -13.27 -10.35
CA LYS A 218 6.56 -12.37 -10.61
C LYS A 218 6.18 -11.23 -11.55
N THR A 219 5.51 -11.51 -12.68
CA THR A 219 5.06 -10.44 -13.59
C THR A 219 4.09 -9.51 -12.87
N SER A 220 3.04 -10.05 -12.22
CA SER A 220 2.08 -9.23 -11.47
C SER A 220 2.73 -8.40 -10.34
N THR A 221 3.83 -8.86 -9.73
CA THR A 221 4.57 -8.06 -8.74
C THR A 221 5.38 -6.93 -9.40
N GLN A 222 5.93 -7.16 -10.60
CA GLN A 222 6.64 -6.13 -11.37
C GLN A 222 5.68 -5.09 -11.95
N ASP A 223 4.53 -5.54 -12.48
CA ASP A 223 3.47 -4.67 -13.01
C ASP A 223 2.97 -3.72 -11.90
N LEU A 224 2.67 -4.26 -10.70
CA LEU A 224 2.26 -3.47 -9.54
C LEU A 224 3.35 -2.51 -9.02
N ASP A 225 4.63 -2.83 -9.18
CA ASP A 225 5.75 -1.97 -8.77
C ASP A 225 5.93 -0.79 -9.74
N GLU A 226 5.75 -0.99 -11.05
CA GLU A 226 5.74 0.10 -12.04
C GLU A 226 4.46 0.95 -11.98
N ASP A 227 3.28 0.35 -11.79
CA ASP A 227 2.02 1.08 -11.54
C ASP A 227 2.12 1.93 -10.26
N SER A 228 2.74 1.40 -9.20
CA SER A 228 3.02 2.13 -7.96
C SER A 228 3.97 3.31 -8.21
N LYS A 229 5.10 3.10 -8.91
CA LYS A 229 6.05 4.17 -9.25
C LYS A 229 5.40 5.28 -10.05
N THR A 230 4.64 4.94 -11.10
CA THR A 230 3.97 5.93 -11.96
C THR A 230 2.90 6.71 -11.18
N THR A 231 2.09 6.03 -10.35
CA THR A 231 1.12 6.68 -9.45
C THR A 231 1.81 7.64 -8.46
N ILE A 232 2.92 7.22 -7.82
CA ILE A 232 3.68 8.06 -6.90
C ILE A 232 4.28 9.29 -7.60
N LEU A 233 4.72 9.15 -8.86
CA LEU A 233 5.24 10.26 -9.66
C LEU A 233 4.13 11.25 -10.05
N GLN A 234 2.96 10.75 -10.48
CA GLN A 234 1.78 11.57 -10.81
C GLN A 234 1.31 12.36 -9.59
N VAL A 235 1.07 11.70 -8.45
CA VAL A 235 0.61 12.34 -7.21
C VAL A 235 1.60 13.41 -6.72
N LYS A 236 2.92 13.21 -6.89
CA LYS A 236 3.92 14.24 -6.60
C LYS A 236 3.81 15.44 -7.53
N GLN A 237 3.75 15.23 -8.85
CA GLN A 237 3.66 16.31 -9.83
C GLN A 237 2.36 17.12 -9.69
N GLU A 238 1.24 16.45 -9.41
CA GLU A 238 -0.04 17.10 -9.13
C GLU A 238 0.00 17.88 -7.80
N GLY A 239 0.59 17.31 -6.75
CA GLY A 239 0.75 17.99 -5.45
C GLY A 239 1.67 19.22 -5.53
N GLU A 240 2.81 19.11 -6.22
CA GLU A 240 3.73 20.23 -6.48
C GLU A 240 3.03 21.35 -7.27
N LYS A 241 2.30 21.00 -8.33
CA LYS A 241 1.52 21.95 -9.12
C LYS A 241 0.42 22.65 -8.28
N GLN A 242 -0.35 21.89 -7.51
CA GLN A 242 -1.37 22.45 -6.60
C GLN A 242 -0.74 23.40 -5.58
N GLN A 243 0.39 23.01 -4.98
CA GLN A 243 1.13 23.85 -4.03
C GLN A 243 1.60 25.16 -4.67
N GLU A 244 2.09 25.15 -5.91
CA GLU A 244 2.45 26.38 -6.62
C GLU A 244 1.22 27.26 -6.93
N GLU A 245 0.11 26.67 -7.36
CA GLU A 245 -1.13 27.39 -7.68
C GLU A 245 -1.74 28.05 -6.42
N GLU A 246 -1.78 27.32 -5.29
CA GLU A 246 -2.18 27.86 -3.99
C GLU A 246 -1.24 28.96 -3.50
N LEU A 247 0.08 28.79 -3.66
CA LEU A 247 1.08 29.79 -3.27
C LEU A 247 0.90 31.08 -4.08
N ARG A 248 0.75 30.98 -5.41
CA ARG A 248 0.48 32.13 -6.29
C ARG A 248 -0.83 32.82 -5.92
N ALA A 249 -1.89 32.05 -5.67
CA ALA A 249 -3.18 32.58 -5.24
C ALA A 249 -3.09 33.28 -3.86
N SER A 250 -2.28 32.75 -2.94
CA SER A 250 -2.04 33.34 -1.62
C SER A 250 -1.24 34.64 -1.71
N GLN A 251 -0.16 34.67 -2.49
CA GLN A 251 0.61 35.87 -2.78
C GLN A 251 -0.26 36.97 -3.40
N ALA A 252 -1.14 36.62 -4.36
CA ALA A 252 -2.08 37.55 -4.96
C ALA A 252 -3.12 38.10 -3.97
N ARG A 253 -3.60 37.29 -3.00
CA ARG A 253 -4.46 37.76 -1.90
C ARG A 253 -3.72 38.73 -0.97
N CYS A 254 -2.49 38.39 -0.58
CA CYS A 254 -1.66 39.25 0.28
C CYS A 254 -1.36 40.60 -0.38
N ALA A 255 -1.02 40.62 -1.68
CA ALA A 255 -0.78 41.85 -2.43
C ALA A 255 -2.01 42.77 -2.50
N ARG A 256 -3.21 42.21 -2.69
CA ARG A 256 -4.48 42.96 -2.63
C ARG A 256 -4.71 43.57 -1.24
N LEU A 257 -4.63 42.76 -0.20
CA LEU A 257 -4.81 43.24 1.18
C LEU A 257 -3.79 44.31 1.57
N GLN A 258 -2.55 44.23 1.08
CA GLN A 258 -1.53 45.27 1.27
C GLN A 258 -1.89 46.56 0.53
N GLN A 259 -2.45 46.48 -0.68
CA GLN A 259 -2.97 47.64 -1.40
C GLN A 259 -4.18 48.26 -0.68
N ASP A 260 -5.12 47.45 -0.20
CA ASP A 260 -6.30 47.90 0.55
C ASP A 260 -5.89 48.63 1.85
N ILE A 261 -4.91 48.09 2.59
CA ILE A 261 -4.32 48.74 3.78
C ILE A 261 -3.70 50.09 3.42
N GLN A 262 -2.92 50.18 2.33
CA GLN A 262 -2.30 51.44 1.89
C GLN A 262 -3.34 52.50 1.49
N GLN A 263 -4.44 52.07 0.86
CA GLN A 263 -5.55 52.96 0.51
C GLN A 263 -6.28 53.47 1.76
N LEU A 264 -6.67 52.58 2.67
CA LEU A 264 -7.34 52.95 3.94
C LEU A 264 -6.46 53.83 4.82
N GLU A 265 -5.14 53.59 4.86
CA GLU A 265 -4.19 54.48 5.52
C GLU A 265 -4.16 55.89 4.91
N ALA A 266 -4.20 56.00 3.58
CA ALA A 266 -4.20 57.29 2.88
C ALA A 266 -5.52 58.05 3.11
N GLU A 267 -6.66 57.35 3.06
CA GLU A 267 -7.98 57.90 3.38
C GLU A 267 -8.06 58.37 4.83
N LEU A 268 -7.58 57.58 5.79
CA LEU A 268 -7.54 57.98 7.20
C LEU A 268 -6.66 59.22 7.41
N LYS A 269 -5.47 59.27 6.80
CA LYS A 269 -4.57 60.44 6.86
C LYS A 269 -5.23 61.69 6.28
N LYS A 270 -5.94 61.56 5.15
CA LYS A 270 -6.73 62.65 4.54
C LYS A 270 -7.85 63.11 5.49
N LEU A 271 -8.68 62.19 5.98
CA LEU A 271 -9.84 62.50 6.81
C LEU A 271 -9.44 63.17 8.14
N VAL A 272 -8.34 62.74 8.75
CA VAL A 272 -7.76 63.38 9.94
C VAL A 272 -7.32 64.83 9.66
N LEU A 273 -6.76 65.12 8.49
CA LEU A 273 -6.39 66.49 8.09
C LEU A 273 -7.64 67.35 7.82
N GLU A 274 -8.64 66.83 7.13
CA GLU A 274 -9.91 67.52 6.85
C GLU A 274 -10.67 67.84 8.14
N HIS A 275 -10.80 66.87 9.06
CA HIS A 275 -11.38 67.11 10.37
C HIS A 275 -10.59 68.14 11.17
N ARG A 276 -9.25 68.03 11.24
CA ARG A 276 -8.40 69.02 11.95
C ARG A 276 -8.54 70.44 11.37
N ALA A 277 -8.69 70.57 10.04
CA ALA A 277 -8.94 71.87 9.39
C ALA A 277 -10.32 72.43 9.76
N SER A 278 -11.37 71.60 9.74
CA SER A 278 -12.74 72.01 10.13
C SER A 278 -12.82 72.41 11.61
N GLU A 279 -12.16 71.68 12.50
CA GLU A 279 -12.12 71.92 13.94
C GLU A 279 -11.44 73.25 14.26
N LEU A 280 -10.29 73.52 13.61
CA LEU A 280 -9.57 74.78 13.72
C LEU A 280 -10.35 75.96 13.12
N ALA A 281 -11.16 75.75 12.08
CA ALA A 281 -12.07 76.76 11.54
C ALA A 281 -13.23 77.05 12.52
N LEU A 282 -13.79 76.04 13.17
CA LEU A 282 -14.82 76.19 14.20
C LEU A 282 -14.26 76.90 15.45
N ARG A 283 -13.05 76.58 15.91
CA ARG A 283 -12.36 77.34 16.98
C ARG A 283 -12.22 78.82 16.61
N LYS A 284 -11.73 79.13 15.41
CA LYS A 284 -11.61 80.52 14.91
C LYS A 284 -12.96 81.24 14.88
N ARG A 285 -14.05 80.56 14.47
CA ARG A 285 -15.40 81.13 14.49
C ARG A 285 -15.89 81.38 15.92
N LYS A 286 -15.67 80.41 16.83
CA LYS A 286 -16.01 80.52 18.25
C LYS A 286 -15.35 81.76 18.88
N CYS A 287 -14.03 81.89 18.76
CA CYS A 287 -13.31 83.01 19.38
C CYS A 287 -13.68 84.38 18.80
N ARG A 288 -14.12 84.46 17.53
CA ARG A 288 -14.70 85.70 16.97
C ARG A 288 -16.00 86.08 17.67
N VAL A 289 -16.93 85.14 17.76
CA VAL A 289 -18.23 85.36 18.44
C VAL A 289 -18.05 85.66 19.93
N GLU A 290 -17.10 85.00 20.61
CA GLU A 290 -16.74 85.34 21.99
C GLU A 290 -16.18 86.77 22.11
N THR A 291 -15.39 87.24 21.13
CA THR A 291 -14.88 88.62 21.08
C THR A 291 -16.01 89.61 20.80
N GLU A 292 -16.92 89.28 19.88
CA GLU A 292 -18.10 90.09 19.55
C GLU A 292 -19.01 90.26 20.78
N ILE A 293 -19.26 89.18 21.54
CA ILE A 293 -20.00 89.21 22.81
C ILE A 293 -19.28 90.06 23.86
N LEU A 294 -17.96 89.91 24.03
CA LEU A 294 -17.19 90.72 24.98
C LEU A 294 -17.25 92.23 24.63
N ASN A 295 -17.21 92.58 23.35
CA ASN A 295 -17.38 93.97 22.91
C ASN A 295 -18.80 94.49 23.24
N TRP A 296 -19.85 93.67 23.03
CA TRP A 296 -21.23 94.06 23.35
C TRP A 296 -21.46 94.25 24.86
N VAL A 297 -20.83 93.42 25.69
CA VAL A 297 -20.83 93.59 27.16
C VAL A 297 -20.10 94.88 27.54
N GLN A 298 -18.92 95.15 26.97
CA GLN A 298 -18.18 96.39 27.25
C GLN A 298 -18.95 97.66 26.85
N THR A 299 -19.67 97.66 25.72
CA THR A 299 -20.54 98.80 25.36
C THR A 299 -21.73 98.91 26.30
N TYR A 300 -22.36 97.80 26.68
CA TYR A 300 -23.49 97.82 27.63
C TYR A 300 -23.06 98.33 29.02
N ASP A 301 -21.92 97.87 29.55
CA ASP A 301 -21.40 98.30 30.84
C ASP A 301 -21.02 99.79 30.83
N ALA A 302 -20.52 100.31 29.70
CA ALA A 302 -20.22 101.73 29.51
C ALA A 302 -21.51 102.59 29.43
N ASP A 303 -22.48 102.19 28.61
CA ASP A 303 -23.77 102.86 28.48
C ASP A 303 -24.51 102.89 29.84
N MET A 304 -24.48 101.78 30.58
CA MET A 304 -25.07 101.69 31.93
C MET A 304 -24.34 102.58 32.95
N ALA A 305 -23.01 102.71 32.86
CA ALA A 305 -22.24 103.60 33.73
C ALA A 305 -22.53 105.09 33.42
N GLU A 306 -22.69 105.47 32.15
CA GLU A 306 -23.12 106.82 31.76
C GLU A 306 -24.53 107.12 32.27
N LYS A 307 -25.49 106.20 32.07
CA LYS A 307 -26.88 106.35 32.52
C LYS A 307 -26.99 106.39 34.05
N GLN A 308 -26.12 105.68 34.77
CA GLN A 308 -26.02 105.79 36.23
C GLN A 308 -25.46 107.16 36.67
N ALA A 309 -24.44 107.69 35.97
CA ALA A 309 -23.90 109.02 36.25
C ALA A 309 -24.91 110.15 35.97
N GLU A 310 -25.65 110.07 34.85
CA GLU A 310 -26.78 110.98 34.56
C GLU A 310 -27.85 110.92 35.65
N TYR A 311 -28.23 109.72 36.10
CA TYR A 311 -29.19 109.55 37.18
C TYR A 311 -28.68 110.15 38.50
N GLU A 312 -27.41 109.96 38.85
CA GLU A 312 -26.80 110.52 40.05
C GLU A 312 -26.69 112.05 39.99
N GLU A 313 -26.38 112.64 38.84
CA GLU A 313 -26.39 114.10 38.65
C GLU A 313 -27.82 114.68 38.80
N VAL A 314 -28.81 114.10 38.11
CA VAL A 314 -30.21 114.54 38.20
C VAL A 314 -30.76 114.35 39.62
N HIS A 315 -30.41 113.26 40.30
CA HIS A 315 -30.80 113.04 41.70
C HIS A 315 -30.08 114.03 42.65
N ALA A 316 -28.82 114.38 42.39
CA ALA A 316 -28.08 115.40 43.14
C ALA A 316 -28.63 116.82 42.89
N ALA A 317 -29.19 117.11 41.71
CA ALA A 317 -29.93 118.34 41.43
C ALA A 317 -31.27 118.35 42.16
N TYR A 318 -32.10 117.32 41.97
CA TYR A 318 -33.42 117.17 42.61
C TYR A 318 -33.34 117.25 44.15
N THR A 319 -32.33 116.65 44.77
CA THR A 319 -32.15 116.72 46.23
C THR A 319 -31.77 118.11 46.74
N LYS A 320 -31.02 118.91 45.96
CA LYS A 320 -30.77 120.34 46.25
C LYS A 320 -32.04 121.16 46.07
N GLU A 321 -32.70 121.07 44.92
CA GLU A 321 -33.96 121.78 44.64
C GLU A 321 -35.04 121.49 45.69
N LYS A 322 -35.15 120.24 46.13
CA LYS A 322 -36.08 119.83 47.20
C LYS A 322 -35.74 120.47 48.55
N ALA A 323 -34.46 120.59 48.90
CA ALA A 323 -34.02 121.26 50.12
C ALA A 323 -34.26 122.78 50.04
N GLU A 324 -33.93 123.41 48.91
CA GLU A 324 -34.20 124.82 48.64
C GLU A 324 -35.71 125.12 48.66
N LEU A 325 -36.53 124.23 48.09
CA LEU A 325 -37.99 124.32 48.13
C LEU A 325 -38.53 124.22 49.55
N SER A 326 -38.05 123.29 50.38
CA SER A 326 -38.46 123.24 51.80
C SER A 326 -38.11 124.52 52.55
N LEU A 327 -36.90 125.05 52.35
CA LEU A 327 -36.43 126.28 52.97
C LEU A 327 -37.18 127.53 52.45
N LEU A 328 -37.64 127.51 51.19
CA LEU A 328 -38.50 128.53 50.62
C LEU A 328 -39.95 128.43 51.16
N MET A 329 -40.47 127.22 51.36
CA MET A 329 -41.77 126.98 51.99
C MET A 329 -41.79 127.43 53.45
N GLU A 330 -40.73 127.17 54.22
CA GLU A 330 -40.54 127.69 55.59
C GLU A 330 -40.55 129.23 55.61
N LYS A 331 -39.75 129.87 54.74
CA LYS A 331 -39.74 131.33 54.58
C LYS A 331 -41.11 131.87 54.16
N HIS A 332 -41.84 131.18 53.28
CA HIS A 332 -43.17 131.59 52.85
C HIS A 332 -44.20 131.46 53.97
N ALA A 333 -44.13 130.42 54.79
CA ALA A 333 -44.98 130.27 55.97
C ALA A 333 -44.75 131.40 57.00
N LEU A 334 -43.50 131.77 57.25
CA LEU A 334 -43.15 132.93 58.09
C LEU A 334 -43.69 134.24 57.49
N LEU A 335 -43.48 134.48 56.18
CA LEU A 335 -44.00 135.67 55.50
C LEU A 335 -45.54 135.75 55.50
N LEU A 336 -46.24 134.61 55.40
CA LEU A 336 -47.70 134.56 55.56
C LEU A 336 -48.13 134.89 56.99
N GLN A 337 -47.38 134.43 58.00
CA GLN A 337 -47.62 134.75 59.40
C GLN A 337 -47.42 136.27 59.64
N GLU A 338 -46.29 136.84 59.20
CA GLU A 338 -46.02 138.28 59.27
C GLU A 338 -47.07 139.10 58.52
N TYR A 339 -47.45 138.69 57.30
CA TYR A 339 -48.49 139.36 56.53
C TYR A 339 -49.85 139.35 57.25
N SER A 340 -50.25 138.22 57.85
CA SER A 340 -51.48 138.15 58.63
C SER A 340 -51.46 139.08 59.85
N GLN A 341 -50.33 139.13 60.58
CA GLN A 341 -50.13 140.08 61.67
C GLN A 341 -50.24 141.54 61.20
N ILE A 342 -49.57 141.90 60.10
CA ILE A 342 -49.62 143.25 59.51
C ILE A 342 -51.05 143.61 59.05
N MET A 343 -51.81 142.65 58.51
CA MET A 343 -53.18 142.88 58.10
C MET A 343 -54.13 143.02 59.30
N GLU A 344 -53.92 142.28 60.40
CA GLU A 344 -54.63 142.52 61.66
C GLU A 344 -54.24 143.85 62.31
N GLU A 345 -52.96 144.25 62.27
CA GLU A 345 -52.49 145.56 62.73
C GLU A 345 -53.18 146.69 61.95
N ARG A 346 -53.27 146.56 60.62
CA ARG A 346 -54.01 147.49 59.76
C ARG A 346 -55.48 147.52 60.12
N ARG A 347 -56.13 146.36 60.30
CA ARG A 347 -57.55 146.26 60.71
C ARG A 347 -57.78 146.96 62.06
N ARG A 348 -56.97 146.66 63.07
CA ARG A 348 -56.99 147.30 64.40
C ARG A 348 -56.76 148.81 64.32
N ASN A 349 -55.86 149.27 63.45
CA ASN A 349 -55.59 150.70 63.27
C ASN A 349 -56.67 151.43 62.46
N GLU A 350 -57.36 150.75 61.53
CA GLU A 350 -58.55 151.28 60.86
C GLU A 350 -59.77 151.33 61.78
N GLU A 351 -59.96 150.33 62.64
CA GLU A 351 -60.97 150.32 63.70
C GLU A 351 -60.74 151.51 64.66
N LYS A 352 -59.51 151.71 65.14
CA LYS A 352 -59.13 152.90 65.94
C LYS A 352 -59.37 154.22 65.20
N LYS A 353 -59.03 154.31 63.90
CA LYS A 353 -59.29 155.51 63.09
C LYS A 353 -60.79 155.79 62.93
N LYS A 354 -61.61 154.75 62.74
CA LYS A 354 -63.08 154.88 62.68
C LYS A 354 -63.65 155.35 64.02
N GLN A 355 -63.21 154.76 65.14
CA GLN A 355 -63.57 155.21 66.50
C GLN A 355 -63.20 156.68 66.72
N ALA A 356 -61.95 157.09 66.43
CA ALA A 356 -61.52 158.48 66.56
C ALA A 356 -62.28 159.46 65.64
N LEU A 357 -62.71 159.02 64.45
CA LEU A 357 -63.57 159.82 63.56
C LEU A 357 -65.01 159.92 64.08
N GLU A 358 -65.55 158.87 64.69
CA GLU A 358 -66.86 158.90 65.33
C GLU A 358 -66.87 159.78 66.59
N GLU A 359 -65.80 159.73 67.39
CA GLU A 359 -65.53 160.64 68.51
C GLU A 359 -65.41 162.09 68.03
N LEU A 360 -64.58 162.38 67.02
CA LEU A 360 -64.52 163.71 66.41
C LEU A 360 -65.88 164.16 65.87
N ALA A 361 -66.67 163.25 65.31
CA ALA A 361 -68.02 163.57 64.86
C ALA A 361 -68.98 163.84 66.05
N THR A 362 -68.87 163.15 67.20
CA THR A 362 -69.67 163.51 68.39
C THR A 362 -69.25 164.86 68.96
N MET A 363 -67.94 165.13 69.07
CA MET A 363 -67.41 166.44 69.49
C MET A 363 -67.84 167.56 68.54
N ALA A 364 -67.77 167.35 67.22
CA ALA A 364 -68.25 168.31 66.22
C ALA A 364 -69.77 168.55 66.37
N ARG A 365 -70.58 167.49 66.53
CA ARG A 365 -72.03 167.61 66.77
C ARG A 365 -72.35 168.37 68.06
N ALA A 366 -71.52 168.26 69.10
CA ALA A 366 -71.63 169.05 70.32
C ALA A 366 -71.22 170.52 70.08
N ALA A 367 -70.08 170.77 69.43
CA ALA A 367 -69.60 172.11 69.09
C ALA A 367 -70.58 172.88 68.20
N THR A 368 -71.18 172.23 67.19
CA THR A 368 -72.23 172.84 66.35
C THR A 368 -73.46 173.23 67.17
N ARG A 369 -73.87 172.41 68.15
CA ARG A 369 -74.96 172.75 69.08
C ARG A 369 -74.65 173.99 69.91
N ILE A 370 -73.43 174.10 70.44
CA ILE A 370 -72.96 175.26 71.22
C ILE A 370 -72.91 176.52 70.34
N GLN A 371 -72.29 176.44 69.16
CA GLN A 371 -72.20 177.57 68.23
C GLN A 371 -73.58 178.05 67.75
N ALA A 372 -74.52 177.14 67.49
CA ALA A 372 -75.88 177.50 67.08
C ALA A 372 -76.64 178.24 68.20
N PHE A 373 -76.44 177.83 69.46
CA PHE A 373 -77.02 178.53 70.61
C PHE A 373 -76.45 179.95 70.76
N TRP A 374 -75.12 180.10 70.66
CA TRP A 374 -74.45 181.40 70.77
C TRP A 374 -74.80 182.37 69.64
N ARG A 375 -74.73 181.92 68.37
CA ARG A 375 -75.15 182.74 67.22
C ARG A 375 -76.60 183.20 67.34
N GLY A 376 -77.48 182.34 67.87
CA GLY A 376 -78.86 182.71 68.16
C GLY A 376 -79.02 183.76 69.27
N TYR A 377 -78.15 183.76 70.29
CA TYR A 377 -78.19 184.73 71.39
C TYR A 377 -77.84 186.14 70.92
N VAL A 378 -76.74 186.30 70.20
CA VAL A 378 -76.23 187.62 69.73
C VAL A 378 -77.25 188.38 68.88
N ILE A 379 -78.01 187.68 68.02
CA ILE A 379 -79.01 188.29 67.12
C ILE A 379 -80.22 188.89 67.85
N ARG A 380 -80.42 188.60 69.15
CA ARG A 380 -81.65 188.97 69.89
C ARG A 380 -81.57 190.24 70.76
N SER A 381 -80.47 191.00 70.74
CA SER A 381 -80.27 192.12 71.66
C SER A 381 -80.67 193.53 71.15
N THR A 382 -81.02 193.72 69.87
CA THR A 382 -80.89 195.05 69.23
C THR A 382 -82.16 195.81 68.76
N PHE A 383 -83.40 195.27 68.76
CA PHE A 383 -84.56 196.02 68.21
C PHE A 383 -85.95 195.85 68.89
N LYS A 384 -86.78 196.92 68.75
CA LYS A 384 -88.20 197.14 69.16
C LYS A 384 -88.79 198.24 68.22
N PRO A 385 -90.11 198.60 68.22
CA PRO A 385 -91.37 197.80 68.32
C PRO A 385 -92.55 198.31 67.40
N LYS A 386 -93.58 197.47 67.09
CA LYS A 386 -95.08 197.77 67.14
C LYS A 386 -95.98 196.95 66.16
N LYS A 387 -97.18 196.56 66.66
CA LYS A 387 -98.47 196.17 65.99
C LYS A 387 -98.48 194.95 65.01
N LYS A 388 -99.57 194.19 64.75
CA LYS A 388 -100.77 193.57 65.43
C LYS A 388 -101.61 192.89 64.29
N LYS A 389 -102.55 191.92 64.38
CA LYS A 389 -103.41 191.23 65.39
C LYS A 389 -103.82 189.82 64.82
N LYS A 390 -104.40 188.90 65.62
CA LYS A 390 -104.82 187.48 65.31
C LYS A 390 -103.67 186.47 65.03
N GLY A 391 -103.61 185.26 65.62
CA GLY A 391 -104.50 184.71 66.65
C GLY A 391 -104.25 183.30 67.30
N LYS A 392 -103.25 182.48 66.93
CA LYS A 392 -102.81 181.19 67.58
C LYS A 392 -101.50 180.68 66.90
N GLY A 393 -100.61 179.82 67.43
CA GLY A 393 -100.31 179.36 68.81
C GLY A 393 -100.64 177.88 69.13
N LYS A 394 -99.76 177.04 69.75
CA LYS A 394 -98.30 177.11 70.11
C LYS A 394 -97.78 175.72 70.63
N ARG A 395 -96.46 175.42 70.55
CA ARG A 395 -95.71 174.19 71.02
C ARG A 395 -95.95 172.89 70.20
N LYS A 396 -95.01 171.90 70.12
CA LYS A 396 -93.52 171.84 70.24
C LYS A 396 -93.04 170.50 69.62
N LYS A 397 -91.86 170.44 68.98
CA LYS A 397 -91.23 169.18 68.49
C LYS A 397 -91.02 168.15 69.62
N GLY A 398 -91.16 166.86 69.31
CA GLY A 398 -90.72 165.77 70.19
C GLY A 398 -91.24 164.37 69.85
N LYS A 399 -90.64 163.71 68.85
CA LYS A 399 -89.98 162.42 68.99
C LYS A 399 -88.91 162.30 67.91
#